data_AF-A0A2D7PDR4-F1
#
_entry.id   AF-A0A2D7PDR4-F1
#
_cell.length_a   1.000
_cell.length_b   1.000
_cell.length_c   1.000
_cell.angle_alpha   90.00
_cell.angle_beta   90.00
_cell.angle_gamma   90.00
#
_symmetry.space_group_name_H-M   'P 1'
#
loop_
_entity.id
_entity.type
_entity.pdbx_description
1 polymer ?
#
loop_
_entity_poly.entity_id
_entity_poly.type
_entity_poly.pdbx_seq_one_letter_code
_entity_poly.pdbx_strand_id
1 'polypeptide(L)'
;MAVRTPLYNNNGNLQDMTTAMVTNLVNQTIYQYSLLPGTALSVVNSGGTLGNLFDTRLQAGVSSSGVSSYPSESATAEPGVVTFTYGKINQVKAAFTPTADTGRTWPVYRTAANEIQSMTLQDVKDTFLHPAIDSLVSGSTTTAQGGTYFISTSLSVAGATIMSSTPVFSDTRANVSAYTAGGIPESLDQPSTITNYYLHVCNGANSTYTPPMFLTASHDIQEYSSASWGSLIQEWIRYTAAQSTDGYQINYSYTSGTNRGSGMGDTRLNGSGNYQQRFINANDYRAQEFPNGTAIGINTYYLKISKI
;
A
#
# COMPACT_ATOMS: atom_id res chain seq x y z
N MET A 1 -0.02 -9.00 30.73
CA MET A 1 -0.23 -7.68 31.35
C MET A 1 -1.58 -7.13 30.91
N ALA A 2 -1.91 -5.89 31.27
CA ALA A 2 -3.27 -5.37 31.21
C ALA A 2 -3.32 -3.99 30.60
N VAL A 3 -4.38 -3.72 29.84
CA VAL A 3 -4.81 -2.37 29.48
C VAL A 3 -4.97 -1.56 30.77
N ARG A 4 -4.35 -0.38 30.84
CA ARG A 4 -4.42 0.52 31.99
C ARG A 4 -5.34 1.70 31.70
N THR A 5 -5.84 2.28 32.78
CA THR A 5 -6.57 3.54 32.74
C THR A 5 -5.64 4.63 33.29
N PRO A 6 -5.03 5.47 32.43
CA PRO A 6 -4.14 6.52 32.88
C PRO A 6 -4.89 7.55 33.71
N LEU A 7 -4.15 8.29 34.53
CA LEU A 7 -4.69 9.45 35.24
C LEU A 7 -4.57 10.72 34.38
N TYR A 8 -5.51 11.63 34.57
CA TYR A 8 -5.48 12.99 34.04
C TYR A 8 -5.78 14.00 35.15
N ASN A 9 -5.43 15.26 34.92
CA ASN A 9 -5.75 16.36 35.81
C ASN A 9 -7.17 16.89 35.52
N ASN A 10 -8.07 16.76 36.50
CA ASN A 10 -9.38 17.38 36.48
C ASN A 10 -9.45 18.47 37.55
N ASN A 11 -9.20 19.72 37.13
CA ASN A 11 -9.27 20.90 38.01
C ASN A 11 -8.43 20.76 39.31
N GLY A 12 -7.21 20.25 39.17
CA GLY A 12 -6.27 20.04 40.29
C GLY A 12 -6.36 18.68 40.96
N ASN A 13 -7.31 17.82 40.55
CA ASN A 13 -7.49 16.48 41.12
C ASN A 13 -7.11 15.39 40.11
N LEU A 14 -6.45 14.34 40.60
CA LEU A 14 -6.13 13.17 39.77
C LEU A 14 -7.35 12.26 39.61
N GLN A 15 -7.77 12.08 38.37
CA GLN A 15 -8.92 11.25 38.01
C GLN A 15 -8.53 10.23 36.94
N ASP A 16 -9.18 9.06 36.98
CA ASP A 16 -9.04 8.02 35.97
C ASP A 16 -9.65 8.49 34.64
N MET A 17 -8.90 8.35 33.55
CA MET A 17 -9.39 8.67 32.20
C MET A 17 -10.61 7.82 31.83
N THR A 18 -11.52 8.40 31.06
CA THR A 18 -12.61 7.64 30.44
C THR A 18 -12.10 6.82 29.25
N THR A 19 -12.84 5.79 28.84
CA THR A 19 -12.53 5.03 27.61
C THR A 19 -12.44 5.92 26.37
N ALA A 20 -13.24 6.98 26.29
CA ALA A 20 -13.20 7.94 25.19
C ALA A 20 -11.89 8.76 25.19
N MET A 21 -11.42 9.18 26.36
CA MET A 21 -10.12 9.87 26.49
C MET A 21 -8.95 8.97 26.07
N VAL A 22 -8.96 7.70 26.47
CA VAL A 22 -7.95 6.72 26.03
C VAL A 22 -8.03 6.49 24.53
N THR A 23 -9.23 6.40 23.96
CA THR A 23 -9.43 6.29 22.50
C THR A 23 -8.84 7.50 21.76
N ASN A 24 -8.98 8.71 22.30
CA ASN A 24 -8.36 9.91 21.72
C ASN A 24 -6.82 9.85 21.77
N LEU A 25 -6.23 9.25 22.81
CA LEU A 25 -4.79 9.00 22.85
C LEU A 25 -4.33 7.96 21.82
N VAL A 26 -5.13 6.92 21.57
CA VAL A 26 -4.88 5.95 20.48
C VAL A 26 -4.95 6.65 19.12
N ASN A 27 -5.97 7.48 18.89
CA ASN A 27 -6.07 8.28 17.65
C ASN A 27 -4.89 9.25 17.50
N GLN A 28 -4.42 9.85 18.60
CA GLN A 28 -3.23 10.67 18.58
C GLN A 28 -1.98 9.85 18.24
N THR A 29 -1.89 8.60 18.72
CA THR A 29 -0.79 7.68 18.37
C THR A 29 -0.78 7.37 16.86
N ILE A 30 -1.96 7.14 16.27
CA ILE A 30 -2.13 6.96 14.82
C ILE A 30 -1.69 8.22 14.06
N TYR A 31 -2.10 9.40 14.53
CA TYR A 31 -1.67 10.66 13.93
C TYR A 31 -0.13 10.81 14.00
N GLN A 32 0.50 10.52 15.13
CA GLN A 32 1.95 10.59 15.26
C GLN A 32 2.67 9.61 14.31
N TYR A 33 2.14 8.40 14.12
CA TYR A 33 2.62 7.47 13.09
C TYR A 33 2.50 8.06 11.69
N SER A 34 1.39 8.73 11.38
CA SER A 34 1.15 9.31 10.04
C SER A 34 2.16 10.39 9.64
N LEU A 35 2.75 11.09 10.61
CA LEU A 35 3.77 12.11 10.37
C LEU A 35 5.12 11.49 9.98
N LEU A 36 5.45 10.32 10.55
CA LEU A 36 6.70 9.62 10.26
C LEU A 36 6.53 8.09 10.41
N PRO A 37 6.00 7.41 9.38
CA PRO A 37 5.75 5.98 9.45
C PRO A 37 7.02 5.14 9.69
N GLY A 38 6.85 4.06 10.45
CA GLY A 38 7.90 3.06 10.70
C GLY A 38 8.10 2.08 9.55
N THR A 39 7.02 1.79 8.81
CA THR A 39 7.03 0.96 7.61
C THR A 39 6.48 1.80 6.47
N ALA A 40 7.37 2.29 5.61
CA ALA A 40 7.05 3.20 4.53
C ALA A 40 7.13 2.50 3.17
N LEU A 41 6.20 2.85 2.28
CA LEU A 41 6.25 2.48 0.87
C LEU A 41 6.65 3.68 0.01
N SER A 42 7.45 3.43 -1.02
CA SER A 42 7.79 4.42 -2.04
C SER A 42 7.67 3.83 -3.44
N VAL A 43 7.51 4.70 -4.43
CA VAL A 43 7.48 4.32 -5.84
C VAL A 43 8.89 4.43 -6.42
N VAL A 44 9.36 3.37 -7.07
CA VAL A 44 10.62 3.30 -7.81
C VAL A 44 10.35 2.97 -9.27
N ASN A 45 11.31 3.25 -10.15
CA ASN A 45 11.14 2.98 -11.59
C ASN A 45 11.08 1.46 -11.89
N SER A 46 11.95 0.68 -11.23
CA SER A 46 12.01 -0.78 -11.29
C SER A 46 12.79 -1.31 -10.08
N GLY A 47 12.75 -2.63 -9.85
CA GLY A 47 13.53 -3.30 -8.79
C GLY A 47 13.00 -3.08 -7.36
N GLY A 48 11.74 -2.70 -7.20
CA GLY A 48 11.10 -2.54 -5.91
C GLY A 48 11.10 -3.83 -5.08
N THR A 49 11.26 -3.69 -3.76
CA THR A 49 11.43 -4.81 -2.83
C THR A 49 10.13 -5.54 -2.47
N LEU A 50 8.96 -4.97 -2.78
CA LEU A 50 7.68 -5.58 -2.43
C LEU A 50 7.35 -6.82 -3.29
N GLY A 51 8.00 -6.93 -4.45
CA GLY A 51 7.79 -8.00 -5.42
C GLY A 51 7.37 -7.48 -6.79
N ASN A 52 7.17 -8.43 -7.70
CA ASN A 52 6.83 -8.17 -9.10
C ASN A 52 5.36 -8.46 -9.38
N LEU A 53 4.74 -7.58 -10.15
CA LEU A 53 3.43 -7.78 -10.78
C LEU A 53 3.64 -7.97 -12.28
N PHE A 54 2.71 -8.66 -12.95
CA PHE A 54 2.80 -8.93 -14.39
C PHE A 54 1.55 -8.45 -15.11
N ASP A 55 1.75 -7.70 -16.19
CA ASP A 55 0.75 -7.29 -17.17
C ASP A 55 1.00 -8.08 -18.46
N THR A 56 -0.06 -8.63 -19.06
CA THR A 56 0.08 -9.46 -20.26
C THR A 56 -0.83 -8.97 -21.38
N ARG A 57 -0.27 -8.85 -22.59
CA ARG A 57 -1.04 -8.47 -23.79
C ARG A 57 -0.67 -9.34 -24.98
N LEU A 58 -1.51 -9.32 -26.01
CA LEU A 58 -1.21 -9.96 -27.28
C LEU A 58 -0.45 -9.00 -28.20
N GLN A 59 0.50 -9.52 -28.97
CA GLN A 59 1.17 -8.86 -30.07
C GLN A 59 0.88 -9.62 -31.37
N ALA A 60 0.92 -8.94 -32.51
CA ALA A 60 0.77 -9.58 -33.82
C ALA A 60 1.74 -10.76 -34.00
N GLY A 61 1.26 -11.82 -34.66
CA GLY A 61 2.11 -12.93 -35.05
C GLY A 61 3.10 -12.51 -36.14
N VAL A 62 4.12 -13.32 -36.40
CA VAL A 62 5.11 -13.02 -37.45
C VAL A 62 4.45 -13.04 -38.83
N SER A 63 4.72 -12.04 -39.66
CA SER A 63 4.22 -11.99 -41.04
C SER A 63 4.86 -13.07 -41.91
N SER A 64 4.08 -13.65 -42.83
CA SER A 64 4.57 -14.55 -43.87
C SER A 64 4.40 -13.92 -45.25
N SER A 65 5.26 -14.30 -46.20
CA SER A 65 5.15 -13.88 -47.61
C SER A 65 5.14 -15.07 -48.57
N GLY A 66 4.44 -14.89 -49.69
CA GLY A 66 4.39 -15.84 -50.80
C GLY A 66 4.66 -15.12 -52.12
N VAL A 67 5.20 -15.86 -53.09
CA VAL A 67 5.56 -15.30 -54.40
C VAL A 67 4.38 -15.33 -55.37
N SER A 68 3.58 -16.40 -55.35
CA SER A 68 2.47 -16.58 -56.30
C SER A 68 1.08 -16.52 -55.68
N SER A 69 0.99 -16.52 -54.35
CA SER A 69 -0.27 -16.50 -53.60
C SER A 69 -0.02 -16.08 -52.15
N TYR A 70 -1.08 -15.65 -51.46
CA TYR A 70 -1.02 -15.41 -50.02
C TYR A 70 -0.72 -16.71 -49.25
N PRO A 71 0.14 -16.67 -48.22
CA PRO A 71 0.25 -17.75 -47.24
C PRO A 71 -1.10 -18.02 -46.58
N SER A 72 -1.48 -19.28 -46.37
CA SER A 72 -2.74 -19.62 -45.69
C SER A 72 -2.72 -19.20 -44.22
N GLU A 73 -3.90 -19.02 -43.62
CA GLU A 73 -4.07 -18.77 -42.18
C GLU A 73 -3.36 -19.84 -41.34
N SER A 74 -3.53 -21.12 -41.67
CA SER A 74 -2.82 -22.20 -40.96
C SER A 74 -1.29 -22.19 -41.08
N ALA A 75 -0.73 -21.34 -41.96
CA ALA A 75 0.70 -21.19 -42.20
C ALA A 75 1.24 -19.83 -41.69
N THR A 76 0.37 -18.96 -41.19
CA THR A 76 0.75 -17.75 -40.46
C THR A 76 0.91 -18.06 -38.96
N ALA A 77 1.71 -17.25 -38.29
CA ALA A 77 1.87 -17.38 -36.85
C ALA A 77 0.72 -16.65 -36.14
N GLU A 78 0.14 -17.30 -35.14
CA GLU A 78 -0.86 -16.74 -34.23
C GLU A 78 -0.30 -15.57 -33.40
N PRO A 79 -1.15 -14.65 -32.90
CA PRO A 79 -0.73 -13.61 -31.96
C PRO A 79 -0.05 -14.16 -30.71
N GLY A 80 1.14 -13.63 -30.39
CA GLY A 80 1.93 -14.04 -29.23
C GLY A 80 1.59 -13.26 -27.96
N VAL A 81 1.79 -13.86 -26.79
CA VAL A 81 1.68 -13.17 -25.51
C VAL A 81 3.01 -12.48 -25.17
N VAL A 82 2.95 -11.20 -24.84
CA VAL A 82 4.04 -10.46 -24.23
C VAL A 82 3.72 -10.14 -22.77
N THR A 83 4.74 -10.17 -21.92
CA THR A 83 4.61 -9.96 -20.47
C THR A 83 5.50 -8.81 -20.02
N PHE A 84 4.93 -7.88 -19.28
CA PHE A 84 5.62 -6.74 -18.69
C PHE A 84 5.67 -6.87 -17.17
N THR A 85 6.86 -6.70 -16.61
CA THR A 85 7.11 -6.82 -15.17
C THR A 85 7.09 -5.47 -14.48
N TYR A 86 6.27 -5.33 -13.46
CA TYR A 86 6.18 -4.15 -12.60
C TYR A 86 6.70 -4.47 -11.20
N GLY A 87 7.95 -4.14 -10.95
CA GLY A 87 8.56 -4.10 -9.61
C GLY A 87 8.72 -2.64 -9.17
N LYS A 88 7.63 -1.94 -8.88
CA LYS A 88 7.63 -0.47 -8.69
C LYS A 88 7.43 0.00 -7.26
N ILE A 89 7.18 -0.89 -6.31
CA ILE A 89 6.96 -0.51 -4.90
C ILE A 89 8.11 -1.02 -4.05
N ASN A 90 8.77 -0.10 -3.35
CA ASN A 90 9.78 -0.41 -2.36
C ASN A 90 9.18 -0.29 -0.96
N GLN A 91 9.43 -1.27 -0.09
CA GLN A 91 9.13 -1.20 1.33
C GLN A 91 10.40 -0.95 2.13
N VAL A 92 10.36 0.04 3.03
CA VAL A 92 11.45 0.33 3.97
C VAL A 92 10.91 0.28 5.39
N LYS A 93 11.59 -0.46 6.26
CA LYS A 93 11.34 -0.45 7.71
C LYS A 93 12.41 0.40 8.40
N ALA A 94 11.99 1.29 9.27
CA ALA A 94 12.89 2.14 10.04
C ALA A 94 13.71 1.29 11.03
N ALA A 95 14.99 1.63 11.18
CA ALA A 95 15.89 1.03 12.15
C ALA A 95 16.46 2.11 13.07
N PHE A 96 16.09 2.05 14.35
CA PHE A 96 16.54 2.97 15.41
C PHE A 96 16.18 2.40 16.78
N THR A 97 16.77 2.98 17.82
CA THR A 97 16.45 2.68 19.23
C THR A 97 15.59 3.80 19.80
N PRO A 98 14.37 3.53 20.29
CA PRO A 98 13.51 4.55 20.90
C PRO A 98 13.98 4.89 22.32
N THR A 99 13.44 5.97 22.89
CA THR A 99 13.69 6.36 24.29
C THR A 99 13.45 5.19 25.26
N ALA A 100 14.45 4.86 26.09
CA ALA A 100 14.36 3.79 27.07
C ALA A 100 13.38 4.11 28.22
N ASP A 101 12.71 3.08 28.73
CA ASP A 101 11.89 3.21 29.92
C ASP A 101 12.77 3.29 31.17
N THR A 102 12.58 4.36 31.95
CA THR A 102 13.29 4.63 33.21
C THR A 102 12.47 4.24 34.44
N GLY A 103 11.31 3.62 34.24
CA GLY A 103 10.30 3.37 35.28
C GLY A 103 9.40 4.58 35.58
N ARG A 104 9.65 5.71 34.90
CA ARG A 104 8.89 6.97 35.02
C ARG A 104 8.62 7.66 33.69
N THR A 105 9.06 7.02 32.60
CA THR A 105 8.94 7.55 31.24
C THR A 105 7.48 7.65 30.80
N TRP A 106 6.61 6.83 31.37
CA TRP A 106 5.25 6.58 30.89
C TRP A 106 4.16 7.13 31.83
N PRO A 107 2.92 7.26 31.32
CA PRO A 107 1.79 7.76 32.11
C PRO A 107 1.62 7.03 33.43
N VAL A 108 1.13 7.72 34.45
CA VAL A 108 0.74 7.08 35.71
C VAL A 108 -0.69 6.56 35.65
N TYR A 109 -0.96 5.52 36.41
CA TYR A 109 -2.29 4.97 36.66
C TYR A 109 -2.47 4.64 38.14
N ARG A 110 -3.73 4.49 38.54
CA ARG A 110 -4.11 4.06 39.90
C ARG A 110 -4.16 2.54 40.00
N THR A 111 -3.50 1.97 41.01
CA THR A 111 -3.50 0.52 41.26
C THR A 111 -4.79 0.08 41.95
N ALA A 112 -5.02 -1.23 42.02
CA ALA A 112 -6.14 -1.79 42.80
C ALA A 112 -6.03 -1.47 44.31
N ALA A 113 -4.83 -1.20 44.81
CA ALA A 113 -4.57 -0.74 46.18
C ALA A 113 -4.69 0.79 46.33
N ASN A 114 -5.16 1.49 45.30
CA ASN A 114 -5.30 2.95 45.24
C ASN A 114 -3.95 3.72 45.31
N GLU A 115 -2.84 3.06 44.97
CA GLU A 115 -1.53 3.69 44.84
C GLU A 115 -1.36 4.27 43.43
N ILE A 116 -0.43 5.21 43.25
CA ILE A 116 -0.12 5.78 41.94
C ILE A 116 1.22 5.20 41.49
N GLN A 117 1.25 4.65 40.29
CA GLN A 117 2.48 4.13 39.69
C GLN A 117 2.55 4.44 38.20
N SER A 118 3.76 4.55 37.66
CA SER A 118 3.99 4.64 36.23
C SER A 118 3.56 3.34 35.55
N MET A 119 3.00 3.46 34.35
CA MET A 119 2.86 2.36 33.42
C MET A 119 4.24 1.81 33.07
N THR A 120 4.35 0.50 32.93
CA THR A 120 5.51 -0.10 32.28
C THR A 120 5.41 0.14 30.76
N LEU A 121 6.52 0.03 30.04
CA LEU A 121 6.50 -0.01 28.58
C LEU A 121 5.46 -1.02 28.04
N GLN A 122 5.32 -2.16 28.70
CA GLN A 122 4.41 -3.18 28.25
C GLN A 122 2.94 -2.81 28.49
N ASP A 123 2.62 -2.10 29.58
CA ASP A 123 1.29 -1.51 29.76
C ASP A 123 1.00 -0.46 28.65
N VAL A 124 2.00 0.33 28.23
CA VAL A 124 1.87 1.33 27.16
C VAL A 124 1.63 0.69 25.80
N LYS A 125 2.34 -0.40 25.51
CA LYS A 125 2.12 -1.20 24.31
C LYS A 125 0.66 -1.64 24.22
N ASP A 126 0.15 -2.28 25.25
CA ASP A 126 -1.21 -2.84 25.25
C ASP A 126 -2.30 -1.77 25.27
N THR A 127 -2.04 -0.64 25.92
CA THR A 127 -3.04 0.44 26.09
C THR A 127 -3.12 1.35 24.87
N PHE A 128 -1.99 1.62 24.20
CA PHE A 128 -1.92 2.64 23.15
C PHE A 128 -1.38 2.11 21.82
N LEU A 129 -0.23 1.45 21.83
CA LEU A 129 0.50 1.14 20.60
C LEU A 129 -0.15 -0.01 19.82
N HIS A 130 -0.49 -1.10 20.49
CA HIS A 130 -1.12 -2.28 19.89
C HIS A 130 -2.52 -1.95 19.33
N PRO A 131 -3.42 -1.26 20.06
CA PRO A 131 -4.68 -0.79 19.49
C PRO A 131 -4.49 0.15 18.28
N ALA A 132 -3.47 1.01 18.29
CA ALA A 132 -3.16 1.87 17.15
C ALA A 132 -2.72 1.04 15.92
N ILE A 133 -1.82 0.07 16.09
CA ILE A 133 -1.41 -0.84 15.02
C ILE A 133 -2.60 -1.65 14.49
N ASP A 134 -3.47 -2.15 15.35
CA ASP A 134 -4.67 -2.88 14.95
C ASP A 134 -5.60 -2.05 14.07
N SER A 135 -5.79 -0.77 14.42
CA SER A 135 -6.51 0.18 13.58
C SER A 135 -5.80 0.41 12.25
N LEU A 136 -4.48 0.63 12.28
CA LEU A 136 -3.66 0.92 11.09
C LEU A 136 -3.73 -0.21 10.05
N VAL A 137 -3.71 -1.48 10.48
CA VAL A 137 -3.71 -2.65 9.58
C VAL A 137 -5.10 -3.13 9.14
N SER A 138 -6.16 -2.42 9.51
CA SER A 138 -7.51 -2.69 9.01
C SER A 138 -7.63 -2.43 7.49
N GLY A 139 -8.76 -2.78 6.87
CA GLY A 139 -8.98 -2.58 5.43
C GLY A 139 -9.39 -1.16 5.02
N SER A 140 -9.68 -0.28 5.99
CA SER A 140 -10.24 1.06 5.77
C SER A 140 -9.18 2.10 5.37
N THR A 141 -9.51 3.07 4.52
CA THR A 141 -8.55 4.10 4.06
C THR A 141 -8.87 5.47 4.65
N THR A 142 -9.19 5.52 5.95
CA THR A 142 -9.59 6.75 6.65
C THR A 142 -8.41 7.34 7.43
N THR A 143 -8.65 8.43 8.16
CA THR A 143 -7.66 9.05 9.05
C THR A 143 -7.22 8.12 10.18
N ALA A 144 -8.05 7.13 10.57
CA ALA A 144 -7.68 6.07 11.51
C ALA A 144 -6.63 5.08 10.95
N GLN A 145 -6.30 5.20 9.67
CA GLN A 145 -5.23 4.49 8.98
C GLN A 145 -4.15 5.45 8.46
N GLY A 146 -4.06 6.66 9.02
CA GLY A 146 -3.08 7.67 8.62
C GLY A 146 -1.66 7.12 8.58
N GLY A 147 -0.91 7.43 7.51
CA GLY A 147 0.44 6.92 7.27
C GLY A 147 0.52 5.54 6.61
N THR A 148 -0.61 4.85 6.39
CA THR A 148 -0.64 3.58 5.67
C THR A 148 -1.02 3.76 4.21
N TYR A 149 -0.66 2.77 3.38
CA TYR A 149 -0.74 2.87 1.94
C TYR A 149 -1.89 2.04 1.34
N PHE A 150 -2.38 2.47 0.18
CA PHE A 150 -3.41 1.77 -0.59
C PHE A 150 -3.30 2.09 -2.09
N ILE A 151 -3.95 1.27 -2.91
CA ILE A 151 -4.00 1.44 -4.36
C ILE A 151 -5.29 2.13 -4.80
N SER A 152 -5.19 3.06 -5.74
CA SER A 152 -6.34 3.71 -6.38
C SER A 152 -6.11 3.87 -7.88
N THR A 153 -7.19 3.91 -8.66
CA THR A 153 -7.14 4.24 -10.09
C THR A 153 -7.16 5.75 -10.36
N SER A 154 -7.40 6.56 -9.32
CA SER A 154 -7.40 8.02 -9.40
C SER A 154 -6.05 8.62 -9.01
N LEU A 155 -5.68 9.73 -9.66
CA LEU A 155 -4.56 10.57 -9.26
C LEU A 155 -4.84 11.41 -8.01
N SER A 156 -6.12 11.59 -7.65
CA SER A 156 -6.55 12.36 -6.49
C SER A 156 -7.64 11.62 -5.71
N VAL A 157 -7.42 11.44 -4.41
CA VAL A 157 -8.35 10.78 -3.50
C VAL A 157 -8.47 11.65 -2.25
N ALA A 158 -9.71 11.98 -1.86
CA ALA A 158 -9.95 12.79 -0.67
C ALA A 158 -9.41 12.06 0.58
N GLY A 159 -8.71 12.80 1.45
CA GLY A 159 -8.11 12.24 2.66
C GLY A 159 -6.84 11.42 2.43
N ALA A 160 -6.26 11.45 1.23
CA ALA A 160 -5.01 10.78 0.91
C ALA A 160 -4.07 11.67 0.08
N THR A 161 -2.79 11.30 0.07
CA THR A 161 -1.77 11.96 -0.75
C THR A 161 -1.19 10.93 -1.72
N ILE A 162 -1.07 11.29 -3.00
CA ILE A 162 -0.48 10.43 -4.01
C ILE A 162 1.04 10.34 -3.81
N MET A 163 1.60 9.13 -3.90
CA MET A 163 3.05 8.92 -3.75
C MET A 163 3.81 9.20 -5.04
N SER A 164 3.18 8.99 -6.20
CA SER A 164 3.73 9.29 -7.51
C SER A 164 2.61 9.35 -8.55
N SER A 165 2.70 10.31 -9.48
CA SER A 165 1.85 10.33 -10.68
C SER A 165 2.23 9.25 -11.71
N THR A 166 3.35 8.54 -11.50
CA THR A 166 3.70 7.35 -12.28
C THR A 166 2.94 6.14 -11.74
N PRO A 167 2.21 5.39 -12.58
CA PRO A 167 1.48 4.21 -12.13
C PRO A 167 2.45 3.12 -11.65
N VAL A 168 2.07 2.48 -10.54
CA VAL A 168 2.77 1.30 -10.00
C VAL A 168 2.41 0.03 -10.76
N PHE A 169 1.25 0.03 -11.41
CA PHE A 169 0.80 -1.01 -12.32
C PHE A 169 -0.10 -0.38 -13.39
N SER A 170 -0.03 -0.87 -14.62
CA SER A 170 -0.90 -0.47 -15.72
C SER A 170 -1.40 -1.72 -16.41
N ASP A 171 -2.72 -1.86 -16.48
CA ASP A 171 -3.41 -2.86 -17.29
C ASP A 171 -3.37 -2.39 -18.74
N THR A 172 -2.75 -3.17 -19.63
CA THR A 172 -2.66 -2.84 -21.04
C THR A 172 -3.20 -3.96 -21.92
N ARG A 173 -3.82 -3.59 -23.03
CA ARG A 173 -4.33 -4.55 -24.02
C ARG A 173 -3.92 -4.16 -25.42
N ALA A 174 -3.82 -5.15 -26.30
CA ALA A 174 -3.60 -4.92 -27.73
C ALA A 174 -4.63 -3.94 -28.28
N ASN A 175 -4.17 -2.87 -28.93
CA ASN A 175 -4.98 -1.91 -29.63
C ASN A 175 -5.32 -2.46 -31.01
N VAL A 176 -6.42 -3.22 -31.09
CA VAL A 176 -6.88 -3.86 -32.34
C VAL A 176 -7.09 -2.88 -33.49
N SER A 177 -7.39 -1.61 -33.19
CA SER A 177 -7.62 -0.57 -34.20
C SER A 177 -6.34 -0.03 -34.86
N ALA A 178 -5.18 -0.25 -34.23
CA ALA A 178 -3.88 0.15 -34.79
C ALA A 178 -3.38 -0.84 -35.86
N TYR A 179 -3.82 -2.10 -35.78
CA TYR A 179 -3.47 -3.12 -36.75
C TYR A 179 -4.29 -2.94 -38.03
N THR A 180 -3.61 -2.78 -39.16
CA THR A 180 -4.26 -2.64 -40.48
C THR A 180 -3.62 -3.57 -41.50
N ALA A 181 -4.41 -4.05 -42.46
CA ALA A 181 -3.89 -4.86 -43.57
C ALA A 181 -2.80 -4.10 -44.35
N GLY A 182 -2.96 -2.79 -44.54
CA GLY A 182 -1.95 -1.92 -45.17
C GLY A 182 -0.65 -1.81 -44.37
N GLY A 183 -0.66 -2.14 -43.08
CA GLY A 183 0.50 -2.15 -42.19
C GLY A 183 1.37 -3.40 -42.28
N ILE A 184 0.93 -4.47 -42.95
CA ILE A 184 1.69 -5.74 -43.01
C ILE A 184 3.01 -5.54 -43.78
N PRO A 185 4.18 -5.92 -43.24
CA PRO A 185 4.39 -6.58 -41.94
C PRO A 185 4.35 -5.60 -40.77
N GLU A 186 3.56 -5.93 -39.76
CA GLU A 186 3.59 -5.27 -38.45
C GLU A 186 4.58 -5.99 -37.54
N SER A 187 5.47 -5.25 -36.89
CA SER A 187 6.47 -5.80 -35.96
C SER A 187 6.49 -5.09 -34.62
N LEU A 188 5.81 -3.96 -34.51
CA LEU A 188 5.71 -3.17 -33.30
C LEU A 188 4.59 -3.72 -32.39
N ASP A 189 4.82 -3.57 -31.10
CA ASP A 189 3.80 -3.78 -30.09
C ASP A 189 2.86 -2.56 -30.08
N GLN A 190 1.56 -2.80 -30.14
CA GLN A 190 0.53 -1.76 -30.24
C GLN A 190 -0.39 -1.80 -29.01
N PRO A 191 0.07 -1.37 -27.83
CA PRO A 191 -0.77 -1.37 -26.63
C PRO A 191 -1.74 -0.18 -26.57
N SER A 192 -2.82 -0.39 -25.84
CA SER A 192 -3.66 0.65 -25.26
C SER A 192 -3.71 0.44 -23.74
N THR A 193 -3.57 1.52 -22.99
CA THR A 193 -3.76 1.49 -21.53
C THR A 193 -5.23 1.45 -21.21
N ILE A 194 -5.63 0.49 -20.39
CA ILE A 194 -7.02 0.29 -19.97
C ILE A 194 -7.26 0.94 -18.62
N THR A 195 -6.35 0.70 -17.67
CA THR A 195 -6.43 1.28 -16.33
C THR A 195 -5.04 1.44 -15.76
N ASN A 196 -4.81 2.59 -15.13
CA ASN A 196 -3.60 2.86 -14.35
C ASN A 196 -3.91 2.77 -12.86
N TYR A 197 -2.96 2.26 -12.09
CA TYR A 197 -3.07 2.11 -10.66
C TYR A 197 -1.93 2.85 -9.96
N TYR A 198 -2.28 3.64 -8.95
CA TYR A 198 -1.40 4.55 -8.25
C TYR A 198 -1.35 4.22 -6.77
N LEU A 199 -0.17 4.42 -6.17
CA LEU A 199 0.04 4.28 -4.73
C LEU A 199 -0.31 5.59 -4.03
N HIS A 200 -1.12 5.50 -2.99
CA HIS A 200 -1.51 6.61 -2.12
C HIS A 200 -1.17 6.30 -0.67
N VAL A 201 -0.96 7.33 0.13
CA VAL A 201 -0.85 7.26 1.59
C VAL A 201 -2.06 7.95 2.22
N CYS A 202 -2.67 7.34 3.24
CA CYS A 202 -3.77 7.94 3.99
C CYS A 202 -3.24 9.12 4.82
N ASN A 203 -3.93 10.26 4.80
CA ASN A 203 -3.57 11.40 5.62
C ASN A 203 -4.03 11.16 7.06
N GLY A 204 -3.20 11.50 8.06
CA GLY A 204 -3.62 11.49 9.45
C GLY A 204 -4.45 12.72 9.82
N ALA A 205 -5.17 12.63 10.94
CA ALA A 205 -5.90 13.76 11.51
C ALA A 205 -5.45 14.02 12.95
N ASN A 206 -4.95 15.23 13.20
CA ASN A 206 -4.66 15.69 14.55
C ASN A 206 -5.99 15.98 15.27
N SER A 207 -6.22 15.33 16.41
CA SER A 207 -7.44 15.50 17.21
C SER A 207 -7.08 16.01 18.59
N THR A 208 -7.97 16.78 19.21
CA THR A 208 -7.81 17.20 20.61
C THR A 208 -7.89 15.97 21.51
N TYR A 209 -7.00 15.90 22.50
CA TYR A 209 -6.97 14.85 23.51
C TYR A 209 -6.64 15.45 24.88
N THR A 210 -7.02 14.75 25.94
CA THR A 210 -6.63 15.08 27.32
C THR A 210 -5.25 14.49 27.58
N PRO A 211 -4.23 15.30 27.91
CA PRO A 211 -2.90 14.77 28.17
C PRO A 211 -2.89 13.88 29.43
N PRO A 212 -2.10 12.79 29.43
CA PRO A 212 -1.91 11.99 30.63
C PRO A 212 -0.99 12.68 31.64
N MET A 213 -1.02 12.17 32.88
CA MET A 213 -0.07 12.54 33.93
C MET A 213 1.13 11.60 33.94
N PHE A 214 2.30 12.07 34.37
CA PHE A 214 3.52 11.27 34.56
C PHE A 214 4.29 11.67 35.82
N LEU A 215 5.25 10.84 36.25
CA LEU A 215 6.17 11.14 37.35
C LEU A 215 7.43 11.82 36.86
N THR A 216 7.78 12.96 37.45
CA THR A 216 9.06 13.63 37.20
C THR A 216 10.23 12.89 37.88
N ALA A 217 11.46 13.32 37.59
CA ALA A 217 12.64 12.85 38.31
C ALA A 217 12.55 13.10 39.83
N SER A 218 11.88 14.17 40.23
CA SER A 218 11.64 14.54 41.64
C SER A 218 10.48 13.77 42.28
N HIS A 219 9.79 12.89 41.54
CA HIS A 219 8.57 12.17 41.96
C HIS A 219 7.32 13.06 42.09
N ASP A 220 7.35 14.25 41.49
CA ASP A 220 6.14 15.06 41.35
C ASP A 220 5.28 14.52 40.21
N ILE A 221 3.96 14.65 40.32
CA ILE A 221 3.03 14.28 39.25
C ILE A 221 2.76 15.51 38.39
N GLN A 222 3.03 15.41 37.09
CA GLN A 222 2.84 16.50 36.14
C GLN A 222 2.08 16.04 34.90
N GLU A 223 1.40 16.97 34.25
CA GLU A 223 0.73 16.73 32.97
C GLU A 223 1.79 16.73 31.84
N TYR A 224 1.70 15.78 30.90
CA TYR A 224 2.54 15.86 29.71
C TYR A 224 2.21 17.10 28.88
N SER A 225 3.24 17.80 28.42
CA SER A 225 3.05 18.70 27.29
C SER A 225 2.66 17.90 26.03
N SER A 226 1.85 18.48 25.15
CA SER A 226 1.48 17.81 23.90
C SER A 226 2.68 17.42 23.04
N ALA A 227 3.73 18.24 23.06
CA ALA A 227 4.98 17.98 22.34
C ALA A 227 5.74 16.79 22.94
N SER A 228 5.92 16.75 24.27
CA SER A 228 6.63 15.67 24.94
C SER A 228 5.92 14.32 24.76
N TRP A 229 4.59 14.29 24.93
CA TRP A 229 3.80 13.08 24.67
C TRP A 229 3.87 12.66 23.20
N GLY A 230 3.70 13.62 22.28
CA GLY A 230 3.72 13.37 20.84
C GLY A 230 5.04 12.76 20.37
N SER A 231 6.18 13.34 20.76
CA SER A 231 7.50 12.81 20.40
C SER A 231 7.73 11.40 20.95
N LEU A 232 7.41 11.18 22.23
CA LEU A 232 7.63 9.89 22.88
C LEU A 232 6.78 8.78 22.23
N ILE A 233 5.49 9.04 21.99
CA ILE A 233 4.62 8.05 21.38
C ILE A 233 4.92 7.85 19.88
N GLN A 234 5.39 8.89 19.17
CA GLN A 234 5.85 8.79 17.78
C GLN A 234 7.03 7.83 17.66
N GLU A 235 8.07 8.00 18.49
CA GLU A 235 9.24 7.12 18.49
C GLU A 235 8.81 5.66 18.69
N TRP A 236 7.94 5.41 19.66
CA TRP A 236 7.55 4.05 20.03
C TRP A 236 6.55 3.41 19.07
N ILE A 237 5.58 4.13 18.49
CA ILE A 237 4.70 3.56 17.46
C ILE A 237 5.48 3.27 16.18
N ARG A 238 6.43 4.15 15.81
CA ARG A 238 7.31 3.96 14.67
C ARG A 238 8.23 2.76 14.87
N TYR A 239 8.79 2.60 16.07
CA TYR A 239 9.59 1.42 16.42
C TYR A 239 8.74 0.15 16.39
N THR A 240 7.56 0.18 17.00
CA THR A 240 6.65 -0.98 17.06
C THR A 240 6.29 -1.45 15.66
N ALA A 241 5.84 -0.54 14.79
CA ALA A 241 5.50 -0.86 13.42
C ALA A 241 6.68 -1.40 12.60
N ALA A 242 7.92 -1.01 12.91
CA ALA A 242 9.09 -1.31 12.09
C ALA A 242 9.91 -2.51 12.59
N GLN A 243 9.97 -2.75 13.90
CA GLN A 243 10.97 -3.60 14.54
C GLN A 243 10.41 -4.45 15.69
N SER A 244 9.11 -4.39 16.00
CA SER A 244 8.59 -5.18 17.12
C SER A 244 8.74 -6.69 16.89
N THR A 245 9.01 -7.42 17.96
CA THR A 245 9.07 -8.90 17.98
C THR A 245 7.85 -9.53 18.65
N ASP A 246 6.85 -8.73 19.03
CA ASP A 246 5.64 -9.15 19.76
C ASP A 246 4.39 -9.25 18.86
N GLY A 247 4.57 -9.36 17.53
CA GLY A 247 3.48 -9.59 16.57
C GLY A 247 2.79 -8.32 16.06
N TYR A 248 3.38 -7.14 16.26
CA TYR A 248 2.82 -5.85 15.86
C TYR A 248 3.66 -5.11 14.80
N GLN A 249 4.56 -5.82 14.12
CA GLN A 249 5.37 -5.23 13.08
C GLN A 249 4.51 -5.11 11.81
N ILE A 250 4.34 -3.90 11.29
CA ILE A 250 3.59 -3.69 10.05
C ILE A 250 4.39 -4.26 8.87
N ASN A 251 3.70 -4.99 8.01
CA ASN A 251 4.24 -5.52 6.76
C ASN A 251 3.22 -5.38 5.63
N TYR A 252 3.70 -4.93 4.47
CA TYR A 252 2.95 -4.98 3.22
C TYR A 252 3.35 -6.20 2.40
N SER A 253 2.41 -6.72 1.62
CA SER A 253 2.66 -7.79 0.65
C SER A 253 1.64 -7.75 -0.49
N TYR A 254 1.82 -8.60 -1.49
CA TYR A 254 0.79 -8.87 -2.50
C TYR A 254 -0.03 -10.15 -2.23
N THR A 255 0.30 -10.92 -1.19
CA THR A 255 -0.22 -12.28 -0.98
C THR A 255 -0.98 -12.44 0.33
N SER A 256 -0.44 -11.93 1.43
CA SER A 256 -0.99 -12.05 2.79
C SER A 256 -1.44 -10.71 3.37
N GLY A 257 -2.42 -10.75 4.28
CA GLY A 257 -2.96 -9.59 4.98
C GLY A 257 -4.30 -9.10 4.42
N THR A 258 -4.69 -7.92 4.85
CA THR A 258 -5.94 -7.24 4.49
C THR A 258 -5.74 -6.43 3.22
N ASN A 259 -6.65 -6.53 2.25
CA ASN A 259 -6.60 -5.75 1.01
C ASN A 259 -6.65 -4.23 1.28
N ARG A 260 -5.89 -3.45 0.50
CA ARG A 260 -5.76 -2.00 0.61
C ARG A 260 -6.07 -1.30 -0.70
N GLY A 261 -7.32 -0.88 -0.86
CA GLY A 261 -7.79 -0.15 -2.03
C GLY A 261 -8.17 -1.07 -3.19
N SER A 262 -7.89 -0.62 -4.41
CA SER A 262 -8.32 -1.28 -5.65
C SER A 262 -7.51 -2.54 -5.96
N GLY A 263 -8.17 -3.55 -6.52
CA GLY A 263 -7.50 -4.67 -7.18
C GLY A 263 -6.88 -4.24 -8.50
N MET A 264 -5.62 -4.58 -8.72
CA MET A 264 -4.86 -4.30 -9.95
C MET A 264 -5.07 -5.46 -10.92
N GLY A 265 -6.02 -5.31 -11.84
CA GLY A 265 -6.36 -6.35 -12.82
C GLY A 265 -5.39 -6.37 -14.01
N ASP A 266 -4.92 -7.57 -14.38
CA ASP A 266 -4.25 -7.85 -15.65
C ASP A 266 -5.29 -8.44 -16.60
N THR A 267 -5.59 -7.75 -17.71
CA THR A 267 -6.58 -8.18 -18.70
C THR A 267 -5.95 -8.39 -20.07
N ARG A 268 -6.42 -9.40 -20.79
CA ARG A 268 -5.91 -9.72 -22.13
C ARG A 268 -7.02 -10.11 -23.09
N LEU A 269 -6.81 -9.90 -24.39
CA LEU A 269 -7.70 -10.45 -25.41
C LEU A 269 -7.49 -11.96 -25.55
N ASN A 270 -8.54 -12.68 -25.97
CA ASN A 270 -8.55 -14.15 -26.01
C ASN A 270 -8.81 -14.77 -27.39
N GLY A 271 -8.76 -13.99 -28.47
CA GLY A 271 -8.99 -14.51 -29.82
C GLY A 271 -7.77 -15.24 -30.41
N SER A 272 -8.04 -16.08 -31.42
CA SER A 272 -7.08 -16.92 -32.14
C SER A 272 -6.65 -16.28 -33.46
N GLY A 273 -6.24 -15.01 -33.42
CA GLY A 273 -5.79 -14.32 -34.61
C GLY A 273 -6.91 -13.78 -35.51
N ASN A 274 -6.67 -12.60 -36.07
CA ASN A 274 -7.42 -12.04 -37.19
C ASN A 274 -6.51 -12.09 -38.41
N TYR A 275 -6.70 -13.09 -39.26
CA TYR A 275 -5.95 -13.27 -40.49
C TYR A 275 -6.21 -12.11 -41.48
N GLN A 276 -5.14 -11.41 -41.82
CA GLN A 276 -5.17 -10.27 -42.74
C GLN A 276 -4.14 -10.47 -43.86
N GLN A 277 -4.44 -9.90 -45.02
CA GLN A 277 -3.65 -10.05 -46.24
C GLN A 277 -3.27 -8.67 -46.80
N ARG A 278 -2.09 -8.58 -47.41
CA ARG A 278 -1.62 -7.38 -48.12
C ARG A 278 -0.96 -7.75 -49.43
N PHE A 279 -1.53 -7.28 -50.52
CA PHE A 279 -0.90 -7.32 -51.83
C PHE A 279 0.17 -6.23 -51.92
N ILE A 280 1.40 -6.60 -52.31
CA ILE A 280 2.45 -5.62 -52.62
C ILE A 280 2.65 -5.54 -54.14
N ASN A 281 2.93 -6.67 -54.77
CA ASN A 281 3.07 -6.81 -56.22
C ASN A 281 2.96 -8.28 -56.65
N ALA A 282 3.15 -8.55 -57.94
CA ALA A 282 2.98 -9.87 -58.56
C ALA A 282 3.82 -11.01 -57.92
N ASN A 283 4.88 -10.69 -57.18
CA ASN A 283 5.79 -11.65 -56.54
C ASN A 283 5.86 -11.49 -55.00
N ASP A 284 4.95 -10.71 -54.39
CA ASP A 284 4.97 -10.44 -52.95
C ASP A 284 3.54 -10.28 -52.40
N TYR A 285 3.05 -11.40 -51.87
CA TYR A 285 1.77 -11.55 -51.19
C TYR A 285 2.03 -11.77 -49.71
N ARG A 286 1.59 -10.86 -48.85
CA ARG A 286 1.85 -10.95 -47.41
C ARG A 286 0.60 -11.32 -46.64
N ALA A 287 0.77 -12.11 -45.60
CA ALA A 287 -0.29 -12.42 -44.65
C ALA A 287 0.25 -12.35 -43.21
N GLN A 288 -0.61 -11.99 -42.28
CA GLN A 288 -0.28 -11.87 -40.87
C GLN A 288 -1.55 -11.95 -40.03
N GLU A 289 -1.43 -12.48 -38.82
CA GLU A 289 -2.53 -12.52 -37.87
C GLU A 289 -2.36 -11.50 -36.76
N PHE A 290 -3.41 -10.72 -36.54
CA PHE A 290 -3.45 -9.68 -35.53
C PHE A 290 -4.27 -10.08 -34.30
N PRO A 291 -4.00 -9.52 -33.11
CA PRO A 291 -4.82 -9.74 -31.93
C PRO A 291 -6.31 -9.42 -32.18
N ASN A 292 -7.20 -10.25 -31.64
CA ASN A 292 -8.66 -10.09 -31.70
C ASN A 292 -9.34 -10.74 -30.49
N GLY A 293 -10.67 -10.79 -30.51
CA GLY A 293 -11.47 -11.41 -29.45
C GLY A 293 -11.94 -10.43 -28.37
N THR A 294 -12.24 -10.96 -27.20
CA THR A 294 -12.81 -10.21 -26.07
C THR A 294 -11.84 -10.16 -24.89
N ALA A 295 -11.99 -9.14 -24.05
CA ALA A 295 -11.16 -9.00 -22.85
C ALA A 295 -11.52 -10.07 -21.81
N ILE A 296 -10.51 -10.75 -21.28
CA ILE A 296 -10.62 -11.67 -20.15
C ILE A 296 -9.68 -11.22 -19.04
N GLY A 297 -10.02 -11.55 -17.79
CA GLY A 297 -9.11 -11.38 -16.65
C GLY A 297 -8.08 -12.50 -16.61
N ILE A 298 -6.80 -12.14 -16.55
CA ILE A 298 -5.68 -13.07 -16.39
C ILE A 298 -5.30 -13.18 -14.92
N ASN A 299 -5.19 -12.04 -14.23
CA ASN A 299 -4.89 -12.00 -12.81
C ASN A 299 -5.50 -10.75 -12.15
N THR A 300 -5.55 -10.74 -10.81
CA THR A 300 -5.83 -9.53 -10.03
C THR A 300 -4.94 -9.50 -8.80
N TYR A 301 -4.08 -8.49 -8.73
CA TYR A 301 -3.18 -8.29 -7.61
C TYR A 301 -3.79 -7.32 -6.60
N TYR A 302 -3.46 -7.48 -5.32
CA TYR A 302 -3.90 -6.58 -4.27
C TYR A 302 -2.69 -6.15 -3.45
N LEU A 303 -2.54 -4.84 -3.20
CA LEU A 303 -1.71 -4.42 -2.09
C LEU A 303 -2.40 -4.85 -0.79
N LYS A 304 -1.65 -5.48 0.10
CA LYS A 304 -2.16 -5.96 1.38
C LYS A 304 -1.29 -5.48 2.52
N ILE A 305 -1.90 -5.35 3.70
CA ILE A 305 -1.22 -4.97 4.95
C ILE A 305 -1.51 -6.00 6.04
N SER A 306 -0.52 -6.31 6.87
CA SER A 306 -0.67 -7.15 8.05
C SER A 306 0.23 -6.67 9.18
N LYS A 307 0.00 -7.23 10.37
CA LYS A 307 1.00 -7.27 11.45
C LYS A 307 1.65 -8.67 11.49
N ILE A 308 2.95 -8.73 11.76
CA ILE A 308 3.75 -9.95 11.84
C ILE A 308 4.59 -9.98 13.12
#